data_AF-A0A9P6LHT5-F1
#
_entry.id   AF-A0A9P6LHT5-F1
#
_cell.length_a   1.000
_cell.length_b   1.000
_cell.length_c   1.000
_cell.angle_alpha   90.00
_cell.angle_beta   90.00
_cell.angle_gamma   90.00
#
_symmetry.space_group_name_H-M   'P 1'
#
loop_
_entity.id
_entity.type
_entity.pdbx_description
1 polymer ?
#
loop_
_entity_poly.entity_id
_entity_poly.type
_entity_poly.pdbx_seq_one_letter_code
_entity_poly.pdbx_strand_id
1 'polypeptide(L)'
;MNFGKSLDPVNQGHPSTSAIVAAMMQGQRSPPALTRPQCFIDVQDDGLLHVAAAVLPDVKQERIFGFAQPFNYDQILDILREQNPGRTFHENYSGDEYPFVIKPRDRAEELLRRFGRLGWTSLEDSIRKNTEDL
;
A
#
# COMPACT_ATOMS: atom_id res chain seq x y z
N MET A 1 5.41 -2.38 -2.31
CA MET A 1 4.45 -1.88 -3.31
C MET A 1 3.68 -0.73 -2.69
N ASN A 2 3.49 0.34 -3.45
CA ASN A 2 2.89 1.57 -2.92
C ASN A 2 1.43 1.63 -3.34
N PHE A 3 0.52 1.73 -2.39
CA PHE A 3 -0.91 1.88 -2.63
C PHE A 3 -1.44 3.12 -1.94
N GLY A 4 -2.62 3.57 -2.35
CA GLY A 4 -3.33 4.66 -1.70
C GLY A 4 -3.94 5.62 -2.70
N LYS A 5 -4.44 6.73 -2.15
CA LYS A 5 -5.17 7.74 -2.89
C LYS A 5 -4.35 8.35 -4.03
N SER A 6 -4.94 8.43 -5.22
CA SER A 6 -4.43 9.30 -6.28
C SER A 6 -4.61 10.77 -5.88
N LEU A 7 -3.58 11.58 -6.06
CA LEU A 7 -3.61 12.99 -5.66
C LEU A 7 -4.63 13.78 -6.50
N ASP A 8 -4.71 13.48 -7.79
CA ASP A 8 -5.58 14.15 -8.75
C ASP A 8 -6.18 13.11 -9.72
N PRO A 9 -7.20 12.37 -9.28
CA PRO A 9 -7.80 11.31 -10.10
C PRO A 9 -8.43 11.85 -11.40
N VAL A 10 -8.86 13.11 -11.42
CA VAL A 10 -9.48 13.73 -12.61
C VAL A 10 -8.46 13.94 -13.72
N ASN A 11 -7.27 14.46 -13.40
CA ASN A 11 -6.26 14.77 -14.43
C ASN A 11 -5.19 13.68 -14.58
N GLN A 12 -4.98 12.84 -13.56
CA GLN A 12 -3.92 11.82 -13.55
C GLN A 12 -4.44 10.39 -13.52
N GLY A 13 -5.73 10.18 -13.22
CA GLY A 13 -6.29 8.85 -13.00
C GLY A 13 -5.56 8.12 -11.87
N HIS A 14 -5.20 6.86 -12.11
CA HIS A 14 -4.40 6.05 -11.19
C HIS A 14 -3.01 5.79 -11.77
N PRO A 15 -1.96 6.52 -11.35
CA PRO A 15 -0.63 6.30 -11.87
C PRO A 15 0.05 5.08 -11.23
N SER A 16 0.96 4.44 -11.98
CA SER A 16 1.85 3.39 -11.48
C SER A 16 1.09 2.25 -10.78
N THR A 17 1.52 1.83 -9.59
CA THR A 17 0.93 0.72 -8.82
C THR A 17 -0.50 0.97 -8.37
N SER A 18 -0.94 2.24 -8.27
CA SER A 18 -2.34 2.59 -7.99
C SER A 18 -3.28 2.05 -9.08
N ALA A 19 -2.84 1.97 -10.35
CA ALA A 19 -3.62 1.40 -11.45
C ALA A 19 -3.94 -0.08 -11.25
N ILE A 20 -3.12 -0.82 -10.51
CA ILE A 20 -3.34 -2.26 -10.30
C ILE A 20 -4.62 -2.46 -9.48
N VAL A 21 -4.79 -1.68 -8.41
CA VAL A 21 -6.01 -1.73 -7.59
C VAL A 21 -7.22 -1.26 -8.38
N ALA A 22 -7.08 -0.20 -9.18
CA ALA A 22 -8.15 0.27 -10.06
C ALA A 22 -8.57 -0.78 -11.11
N ALA A 23 -7.60 -1.48 -11.72
CA ALA A 23 -7.85 -2.57 -12.65
C ALA A 23 -8.55 -3.76 -11.97
N MET A 24 -8.13 -4.12 -10.75
CA MET A 24 -8.79 -5.16 -9.95
C MET A 24 -10.22 -4.78 -9.56
N MET A 25 -10.45 -3.51 -9.23
CA MET A 25 -11.77 -2.94 -9.00
C MET A 25 -12.67 -3.04 -10.25
N GLN A 26 -12.08 -3.08 -11.45
CA GLN A 26 -12.79 -3.31 -12.72
C GLN A 26 -12.89 -4.79 -13.11
N GLY A 27 -12.52 -5.70 -12.20
CA GLY A 27 -12.61 -7.15 -12.42
C GLY A 27 -11.47 -7.72 -13.25
N GLN A 28 -10.31 -7.07 -13.31
CA GLN A 28 -9.08 -7.61 -13.91
C GLN A 28 -8.19 -8.28 -12.84
N ARG A 29 -7.24 -9.10 -13.27
CA ARG A 29 -6.19 -9.66 -12.38
C ARG A 29 -4.98 -8.74 -12.30
N SER A 30 -4.19 -8.87 -11.24
CA SER A 30 -2.89 -8.22 -11.15
C SER A 30 -1.94 -8.70 -12.26
N PRO A 31 -1.01 -7.85 -12.73
CA PRO A 31 -0.03 -8.26 -13.73
C PRO A 31 0.77 -9.50 -13.28
N PRO A 32 0.93 -10.55 -14.11
CA PRO A 32 1.65 -11.78 -13.73
C PRO A 32 3.08 -11.56 -13.24
N ALA A 33 3.75 -10.50 -13.70
CA ALA A 33 5.10 -10.15 -13.26
C ALA A 33 5.16 -9.60 -11.82
N LEU A 34 4.02 -9.18 -11.27
CA LEU A 34 3.90 -8.50 -9.98
C LEU A 34 3.11 -9.30 -8.94
N THR A 35 2.69 -10.54 -9.25
CA THR A 35 1.84 -11.40 -8.39
C THR A 35 2.55 -11.96 -7.15
N ARG A 36 3.88 -11.87 -7.09
CA ARG A 36 4.64 -12.43 -5.95
C ARG A 36 4.34 -11.65 -4.67
N PRO A 37 4.17 -12.34 -3.52
CA PRO A 37 4.02 -11.68 -2.23
C PRO A 37 5.21 -10.76 -1.93
N GLN A 38 4.90 -9.60 -1.37
CA GLN A 38 5.88 -8.58 -1.03
C GLN A 38 5.32 -7.68 0.08
N CYS A 39 6.08 -6.70 0.56
CA CYS A 39 5.53 -5.71 1.49
C CYS A 39 4.84 -4.57 0.76
N PHE A 40 3.84 -4.00 1.40
CA PHE A 40 3.15 -2.79 0.99
C PHE A 40 3.55 -1.59 1.87
N ILE A 41 3.32 -0.37 1.38
CA ILE A 41 3.28 0.88 2.14
C ILE A 41 2.21 1.81 1.53
N ASP A 42 1.54 2.62 2.37
CA ASP A 42 0.65 3.68 1.90
C ASP A 42 1.44 4.87 1.36
N VAL A 43 1.02 5.45 0.24
CA VAL A 43 1.74 6.56 -0.41
C VAL A 43 1.91 7.79 0.49
N GLN A 44 1.00 8.05 1.43
CA GLN A 44 1.15 9.18 2.35
C GLN A 44 2.16 8.88 3.45
N ASP A 45 2.25 7.63 3.90
CA ASP A 45 3.27 7.21 4.86
C ASP A 45 4.65 7.25 4.21
N ASP A 46 4.79 6.77 2.97
CA ASP A 46 6.03 6.89 2.20
C ASP A 46 6.45 8.37 2.04
N GLY A 47 5.51 9.24 1.67
CA GLY A 47 5.73 10.69 1.60
C GLY A 47 6.20 11.29 2.94
N LEU A 48 5.59 10.89 4.06
CA LEU A 48 6.00 11.35 5.39
C LEU A 48 7.40 10.86 5.78
N LEU A 49 7.79 9.63 5.41
CA LEU A 49 9.14 9.13 5.66
C LEU A 49 10.19 9.93 4.88
N HIS A 50 9.88 10.34 3.65
CA HIS A 50 10.73 11.25 2.88
C HIS A 50 10.85 12.62 3.56
N VAL A 51 9.76 13.18 4.07
CA VAL A 51 9.78 14.44 4.85
C VAL A 51 10.62 14.26 6.11
N ALA A 52 10.42 13.17 6.85
CA ALA A 52 11.20 12.84 8.05
C ALA A 52 12.70 12.82 7.77
N ALA A 53 13.12 12.17 6.68
CA ALA A 53 14.52 12.14 6.25
C ALA A 53 15.08 13.52 5.89
N ALA A 54 14.25 14.42 5.37
CA ALA A 54 14.67 15.75 4.95
C ALA A 54 14.78 16.75 6.11
N VAL A 55 13.89 16.67 7.11
CA VAL A 55 13.73 17.75 8.10
C VAL A 55 14.19 17.38 9.51
N LEU A 56 14.28 16.10 9.87
CA LEU A 56 14.67 15.69 11.21
C LEU A 56 16.20 15.67 11.34
N PRO A 57 16.79 16.46 12.24
CA PRO A 57 18.24 16.60 12.34
C PRO A 57 18.96 15.36 12.87
N ASP A 58 18.23 14.43 13.47
CA ASP A 58 18.72 13.15 14.00
C ASP A 58 18.57 11.98 13.01
N VAL A 59 17.89 12.18 11.87
CA VAL A 59 17.80 11.20 10.78
C VAL A 59 18.95 11.43 9.81
N LYS A 60 20.07 10.73 10.04
CA LYS A 60 21.32 10.92 9.27
C LYS A 60 21.98 9.60 8.94
N GLN A 61 22.42 9.46 7.69
CA GLN A 61 23.19 8.31 7.20
C GLN A 61 22.51 6.95 7.51
N GLU A 62 21.18 6.92 7.56
CA GLU A 62 20.41 5.71 7.82
C GLU A 62 19.53 5.33 6.62
N ARG A 63 19.16 4.05 6.56
CA ARG A 63 18.18 3.53 5.60
C ARG A 63 16.85 3.37 6.32
N ILE A 64 15.84 4.07 5.85
CA ILE A 64 14.47 3.98 6.37
C ILE A 64 13.74 2.88 5.59
N PHE A 65 13.25 1.88 6.32
CA PHE A 65 12.58 0.72 5.73
C PHE A 65 11.07 0.91 5.75
N GLY A 66 10.53 1.51 4.67
CA GLY A 66 9.10 1.67 4.42
C GLY A 66 8.35 0.36 4.08
N PHE A 67 8.29 -0.57 5.03
CA PHE A 67 7.68 -1.89 4.87
C PHE A 67 6.54 -2.05 5.90
N ALA A 68 5.36 -1.52 5.59
CA ALA A 68 4.24 -1.45 6.53
C ALA A 68 3.74 -2.84 6.94
N GLN A 69 3.37 -3.67 5.96
CA GLN A 69 3.08 -5.08 6.18
C GLN A 69 3.26 -5.90 4.89
N PRO A 70 3.53 -7.20 5.00
CA PRO A 70 3.40 -8.11 3.87
C PRO A 70 1.98 -8.15 3.32
N PHE A 71 1.85 -8.37 2.01
CA PHE A 71 0.56 -8.64 1.38
C PHE A 71 0.68 -9.64 0.23
N ASN A 72 -0.47 -10.21 -0.15
CA ASN A 72 -0.70 -10.86 -1.44
C ASN A 72 -1.99 -10.32 -2.09
N TYR A 73 -2.24 -10.68 -3.35
CA TYR A 73 -3.39 -10.13 -4.09
C TYR A 73 -4.73 -10.71 -3.65
N ASP A 74 -4.73 -11.84 -2.95
CA ASP A 74 -5.95 -12.43 -2.39
C ASP A 74 -6.51 -11.52 -1.30
N GLN A 75 -5.65 -10.95 -0.45
CA GLN A 75 -6.05 -9.95 0.53
C GLN A 75 -6.65 -8.69 -0.12
N ILE A 76 -6.12 -8.24 -1.26
CA ILE A 76 -6.70 -7.11 -2.00
C ILE A 76 -8.09 -7.48 -2.53
N LEU A 77 -8.27 -8.68 -3.09
CA LEU A 77 -9.57 -9.16 -3.54
C LEU A 77 -10.58 -9.24 -2.40
N ASP A 78 -10.18 -9.75 -1.24
CA ASP A 78 -11.02 -9.82 -0.04
C ASP A 78 -11.49 -8.42 0.39
N ILE A 79 -10.56 -7.46 0.50
CA ILE A 79 -10.88 -6.06 0.81
C ILE A 79 -11.86 -5.46 -0.22
N LEU A 80 -11.64 -5.69 -1.52
CA LEU A 80 -12.52 -5.17 -2.57
C LEU A 80 -13.93 -5.78 -2.52
N ARG A 81 -14.06 -7.07 -2.18
CA ARG A 81 -15.35 -7.75 -1.99
C ARG A 81 -16.09 -7.18 -0.79
N GLU A 82 -15.40 -6.99 0.33
CA GLU A 82 -15.97 -6.42 1.55
C GLU A 82 -16.47 -4.98 1.33
N GLN A 83 -15.70 -4.17 0.60
CA GLN A 83 -16.05 -2.78 0.26
C GLN A 83 -17.24 -2.67 -0.70
N ASN A 84 -17.52 -3.70 -1.50
CA ASN A 84 -18.48 -3.64 -2.62
C ASN A 84 -19.46 -4.82 -2.62
N PRO A 85 -20.34 -4.92 -1.60
CA PRO A 85 -21.31 -6.01 -1.50
C PRO A 85 -22.25 -5.98 -2.71
N GLY A 86 -22.15 -6.99 -3.57
CA GLY A 86 -22.95 -7.11 -4.81
C GLY A 86 -22.15 -7.03 -6.11
N ARG A 87 -20.86 -6.70 -6.05
CA ARG A 87 -19.95 -6.81 -7.21
C ARG A 87 -19.27 -8.18 -7.23
N THR A 88 -19.09 -8.73 -8.42
CA THR A 88 -18.35 -9.98 -8.62
C THR A 88 -16.90 -9.66 -8.94
N PHE A 89 -15.98 -10.28 -8.19
CA PHE A 89 -14.54 -10.21 -8.43
C PHE A 89 -14.01 -11.61 -8.77
N HIS A 90 -12.78 -11.70 -9.27
CA HIS A 90 -12.12 -12.98 -9.48
C HIS A 90 -11.98 -13.76 -8.17
N GLU A 91 -11.99 -15.09 -8.25
CA GLU A 91 -11.54 -15.98 -7.16
C GLU A 91 -10.08 -15.72 -6.78
N ASN A 92 -9.71 -16.08 -5.56
CA ASN A 92 -8.33 -15.99 -5.06
C ASN A 92 -7.38 -16.84 -5.93
N TYR A 93 -6.20 -16.30 -6.23
CA TYR A 93 -5.23 -16.88 -7.17
C TYR A 93 -3.77 -16.70 -6.74
N SER A 94 -3.48 -15.95 -5.68
CA SER A 94 -2.10 -15.65 -5.29
C SER A 94 -1.49 -16.80 -4.51
N GLY A 95 -2.18 -17.34 -3.50
CA GLY A 95 -1.84 -18.57 -2.74
C GLY A 95 -0.57 -18.52 -1.88
N ASP A 96 0.41 -17.70 -2.24
CA ASP A 96 1.69 -17.58 -1.55
C ASP A 96 1.67 -16.48 -0.48
N GLU A 97 2.45 -16.67 0.57
CA GLU A 97 2.73 -15.68 1.61
C GLU A 97 4.16 -15.12 1.49
N TYR A 98 4.38 -13.93 2.03
CA TYR A 98 5.71 -13.33 2.05
C TYR A 98 6.58 -14.01 3.13
N PRO A 99 7.74 -14.60 2.78
CA PRO A 99 8.46 -15.49 3.69
C PRO A 99 9.44 -14.77 4.62
N PHE A 100 9.55 -13.43 4.56
CA PHE A 100 10.61 -12.69 5.24
C PHE A 100 10.08 -11.73 6.32
N VAL A 101 10.88 -11.57 7.38
CA VAL A 101 10.67 -10.56 8.41
C VAL A 101 11.62 -9.39 8.18
N ILE A 102 11.06 -8.19 8.04
CA ILE A 102 11.85 -6.96 7.86
C ILE A 102 12.18 -6.36 9.23
N LYS A 103 13.29 -6.82 9.83
CA LYS A 103 13.75 -6.39 11.16
C LYS A 103 13.85 -4.86 11.35
N PRO A 104 14.37 -4.06 10.41
CA PRO A 104 14.53 -2.61 10.62
C PRO A 104 13.26 -1.76 10.38
N ARG A 105 12.08 -2.36 10.20
CA ARG A 105 10.85 -1.60 9.90
C ARG A 105 10.41 -0.67 11.03
N ASP A 106 10.71 -1.03 12.28
CA ASP A 106 10.22 -0.33 13.47
C ASP A 106 10.74 1.12 13.55
N ARG A 107 11.94 1.37 13.00
CA ARG A 107 12.48 2.73 12.88
C ARG A 107 11.60 3.61 12.01
N ALA A 108 11.12 3.10 10.88
CA ALA A 108 10.24 3.86 10.00
C ALA A 108 8.88 4.13 10.67
N GLU A 109 8.33 3.18 11.41
CA GLU A 109 7.09 3.38 12.16
C GLU A 109 7.23 4.44 13.26
N GLU A 110 8.35 4.45 13.98
CA GLU A 110 8.63 5.49 14.97
C GLU A 110 8.77 6.88 14.34
N LEU A 111 9.38 7.00 13.16
CA LEU A 111 9.39 8.25 12.40
C LEU A 111 7.99 8.72 12.03
N LEU A 112 7.10 7.83 11.57
CA LEU A 112 5.70 8.19 11.31
C LEU A 112 5.00 8.72 12.56
N ARG A 113 5.25 8.10 13.73
CA ARG A 113 4.68 8.56 15.01
C ARG A 113 5.13 9.96 15.39
N ARG A 114 6.37 10.34 15.09
CA ARG A 114 6.87 11.71 15.30
C ARG A 114 6.14 12.76 14.46
N PHE A 115 5.54 12.36 13.35
CA PHE A 115 4.68 13.20 12.52
C PHE A 115 3.18 13.06 12.85
N GLY A 116 2.85 12.50 14.02
CA GLY A 116 1.48 12.43 14.53
C GLY A 116 0.64 11.28 13.99
N ARG A 117 1.23 10.31 13.27
CA ARG A 117 0.57 9.04 12.95
C ARG A 117 0.52 8.15 14.19
N LEU A 118 -0.48 7.27 14.30
CA LEU A 118 -0.50 6.24 15.36
C LEU A 118 0.47 5.08 15.04
N GLY A 119 0.71 4.85 13.76
CA GLY A 119 1.56 3.80 13.20
C GLY A 119 1.37 3.78 11.68
N TRP A 120 1.58 2.63 11.06
CA TRP A 120 1.31 2.43 9.64
C TRP A 120 -0.17 2.56 9.30
N THR A 121 -0.48 3.11 8.14
CA THR A 121 -1.79 2.97 7.49
C THR A 121 -1.99 1.50 7.12
N SER A 122 -3.17 0.95 7.41
CA SER A 122 -3.50 -0.45 7.07
C SER A 122 -3.61 -0.64 5.55
N LEU A 123 -3.45 -1.89 5.09
CA LEU A 123 -3.69 -2.22 3.68
C LEU A 123 -5.14 -1.91 3.31
N GLU A 124 -6.09 -2.27 4.16
CA GLU A 124 -7.51 -2.01 3.96
C GLU A 124 -7.81 -0.52 3.74
N ASP A 125 -7.29 0.36 4.61
CA ASP A 125 -7.47 1.81 4.46
C ASP A 125 -6.79 2.35 3.22
N SER A 126 -5.60 1.83 2.89
CA SER A 126 -4.87 2.26 1.70
C SER A 126 -5.62 1.86 0.41
N ILE A 127 -6.13 0.62 0.34
CA ILE A 127 -6.94 0.15 -0.79
C ILE A 127 -8.25 0.93 -0.88
N ARG A 128 -8.94 1.17 0.25
CA ARG A 128 -10.16 2.00 0.30
C ARG A 128 -9.93 3.39 -0.28
N LYS A 129 -8.84 4.05 0.14
CA LYS A 129 -8.42 5.36 -0.39
C LYS A 129 -8.03 5.30 -1.87
N ASN A 130 -7.50 4.17 -2.33
CA ASN A 130 -7.11 3.98 -3.73
C ASN A 130 -8.34 3.81 -4.65
N THR A 131 -9.49 3.42 -4.11
CA THR A 131 -10.72 3.18 -4.90
C THR A 131 -11.85 4.16 -4.58
N GLU A 132 -11.63 5.14 -3.70
CA GLU A 132 -12.69 6.04 -3.22
C GLU A 132 -13.31 6.93 -4.31
N ASP A 133 -12.61 7.11 -5.43
CA ASP A 133 -13.05 7.85 -6.61
C ASP A 133 -13.67 6.98 -7.72
N LEU A 134 -13.74 5.65 -7.53
CA LEU A 134 -14.20 4.65 -8.52
C LEU A 134 -15.62 4.14 -8.31
#